data_AF-A0A5B7DW64-F1
#
_entry.id   AF-A0A5B7DW64-F1
#
_cell.length_a   1.000
_cell.length_b   1.000
_cell.length_c   1.000
_cell.angle_alpha   90.00
_cell.angle_beta   90.00
_cell.angle_gamma   90.00
#
_symmetry.space_group_name_H-M   'P 1'
#
loop_
_entity.id
_entity.type
_entity.pdbx_description
1 polymer ?
#
loop_
_entity_poly.entity_id
_entity_poly.type
_entity_poly.pdbx_seq_one_letter_code
_entity_poly.pdbx_strand_id
1 'polypeptide(L)'
;MVLDVDNVDLVMGKVMEEGPVLAVSFQSQQIMCLRNKKGEVVEGDPSKVLRVQYVWVLCRDQTELDSRAAWRILDLSAQSTEQLV
;
A
#
# COMPACT_ATOMS: atom_id res chain seq x y z
N MET A 1 10.32 -3.82 4.89
CA MET A 1 11.25 -2.91 4.20
C MET A 1 10.87 -2.88 2.74
N VAL A 2 10.51 -1.72 2.20
CA VAL A 2 10.18 -1.56 0.77
C VAL A 2 11.48 -1.38 -0.01
N LEU A 3 11.63 -2.12 -1.12
CA LEU A 3 12.78 -2.09 -2.01
C LEU A 3 12.48 -1.27 -3.27
N ASP A 4 11.30 -1.47 -3.83
CA ASP A 4 10.85 -0.83 -5.05
C ASP A 4 9.31 -0.68 -5.08
N VAL A 5 8.82 0.29 -5.83
CA VAL A 5 7.40 0.51 -6.10
C VAL A 5 7.23 0.86 -7.58
N ASP A 6 6.47 0.05 -8.29
CA ASP A 6 6.26 0.16 -9.73
C ASP A 6 4.78 -0.02 -10.12
N ASN A 7 4.49 0.15 -11.41
CA ASN A 7 3.17 -0.10 -12.01
C ASN A 7 2.00 0.60 -11.29
N VAL A 8 2.16 1.90 -10.99
CA VAL A 8 1.11 2.70 -10.36
C VAL A 8 0.05 3.08 -11.40
N ASP A 9 -1.18 2.60 -11.20
CA ASP A 9 -2.32 2.81 -12.10
C ASP A 9 -3.57 3.27 -11.32
N LEU A 10 -4.35 4.16 -11.93
CA LEU A 10 -5.68 4.53 -11.42
C LEU A 10 -6.72 3.54 -11.97
N VAL A 11 -7.29 2.71 -11.11
CA VAL A 11 -8.21 1.64 -11.53
C VAL A 11 -9.68 2.04 -11.44
N MET A 12 -10.01 3.01 -10.59
CA MET A 12 -11.38 3.53 -10.46
C MET A 12 -11.37 4.96 -9.91
N GLY A 13 -12.33 5.76 -10.39
CA GLY A 13 -12.68 7.04 -9.79
C GLY A 13 -14.20 7.19 -9.76
N LYS A 14 -14.75 7.55 -8.60
CA LYS A 14 -16.18 7.82 -8.43
C LYS A 14 -16.41 8.95 -7.44
N VAL A 15 -17.55 9.62 -7.55
CA VAL A 15 -18.01 10.59 -6.54
C VAL A 15 -19.02 9.89 -5.64
N MET A 16 -18.79 9.94 -4.33
CA MET A 16 -19.72 9.48 -3.31
C MET A 16 -20.24 10.68 -2.51
N GLU A 17 -21.19 10.45 -1.60
CA GLU A 17 -21.75 11.50 -0.73
C GLU A 17 -20.66 12.15 0.13
N GLU A 18 -19.71 11.35 0.61
CA GLU A 18 -18.58 11.77 1.46
C GLU A 18 -17.49 12.49 0.65
N GLY A 19 -17.47 12.32 -0.67
CA GLY A 19 -16.55 12.99 -1.58
C GLY A 19 -15.99 12.11 -2.71
N PRO A 20 -15.03 12.65 -3.49
CA PRO A 20 -14.33 11.90 -4.53
C PRO A 20 -13.54 10.73 -3.94
N VAL A 21 -13.73 9.55 -4.52
CA VAL A 21 -13.02 8.32 -4.19
C VAL A 21 -12.22 7.85 -5.38
N LEU A 22 -10.95 7.52 -5.15
CA LEU A 22 -10.04 6.94 -6.13
C LEU A 22 -9.57 5.58 -5.65
N ALA A 23 -9.49 4.59 -6.54
CA ALA A 23 -8.76 3.36 -6.27
C ALA A 23 -7.49 3.35 -7.13
N VAL A 24 -6.35 3.16 -6.47
CA VAL A 24 -5.02 3.12 -7.09
C VAL A 24 -4.46 1.72 -6.88
N SER A 25 -4.04 1.06 -7.96
CA SER A 25 -3.28 -0.18 -7.88
C SER A 25 -1.80 0.11 -8.10
N PHE A 26 -0.94 -0.59 -7.39
CA PHE A 26 0.49 -0.54 -7.62
C PHE A 26 1.13 -1.83 -7.17
N GLN A 27 2.34 -2.08 -7.63
CA GLN A 27 3.12 -3.22 -7.21
C GLN A 27 4.34 -2.74 -6.42
N SER A 28 4.79 -3.56 -5.49
CA SER A 28 6.01 -3.30 -4.72
C SER A 28 6.84 -4.56 -4.55
N GLN A 29 8.14 -4.36 -4.37
CA GLN A 29 9.04 -5.38 -3.83
C GLN A 29 9.36 -5.03 -2.39
N GLN A 30 9.24 -6.00 -1.48
CA GLN A 30 9.51 -5.75 -0.07
C GLN A 30 9.95 -7.00 0.68
N ILE A 31 10.72 -6.78 1.74
CA ILE A 31 11.09 -7.80 2.72
C ILE A 31 10.21 -7.63 3.96
N MET A 32 9.47 -8.67 4.30
CA MET A 32 8.64 -8.73 5.50
C MET A 32 9.36 -9.53 6.58
N CYS A 33 9.78 -8.84 7.64
CA CYS A 33 10.49 -9.43 8.76
C CYS A 33 10.23 -8.59 10.02
N LEU A 34 9.50 -9.17 10.97
CA LEU A 34 9.29 -8.57 12.29
C LEU A 34 10.37 -9.07 13.24
N ARG A 35 11.00 -8.15 13.97
CA ARG A 35 12.01 -8.45 14.99
C ARG A 35 11.55 -7.99 16.36
N ASN A 36 11.82 -8.79 17.38
CA ASN A 36 11.59 -8.39 18.77
C ASN A 36 12.69 -7.44 19.28
N LYS A 37 12.58 -6.98 20.53
CA LYS A 37 13.57 -6.08 21.16
C LYS A 37 14.99 -6.67 21.26
N LYS A 38 15.14 -7.99 21.19
CA LYS A 38 16.44 -8.69 21.20
C LYS A 38 17.04 -8.86 19.79
N GLY A 39 16.32 -8.46 18.74
CA GLY A 39 16.73 -8.59 17.35
C GLY A 39 16.39 -9.92 16.67
N GLU A 40 15.74 -10.83 17.40
CA GLU A 40 15.31 -12.14 16.90
C GLU A 40 14.12 -11.97 15.95
N VAL A 41 14.11 -12.71 14.84
CA VAL A 41 12.99 -12.73 13.89
C VAL A 41 11.82 -13.48 14.52
N VAL A 42 10.68 -12.80 14.64
CA VAL A 42 9.44 -13.38 15.19
C VAL A 42 8.38 -13.62 14.11
N GLU A 43 8.50 -12.98 12.96
CA GLU A 43 7.62 -13.19 11.81
C GLU A 43 8.34 -12.86 10.50
N GLY A 44 8.04 -13.61 9.44
CA GLY A 44 8.63 -13.41 8.11
C GLY A 44 10.07 -13.91 7.97
N ASP A 45 10.76 -13.47 6.90
CA ASP A 45 12.12 -13.89 6.58
C ASP A 45 12.92 -12.69 6.05
N PRO A 46 14.04 -12.32 6.70
CA PRO A 46 14.84 -11.17 6.29
C PRO A 46 15.57 -11.34 4.94
N SER A 47 15.63 -12.55 4.40
CA SER A 47 16.31 -12.86 3.13
C SER A 47 15.36 -13.03 1.95
N LYS A 48 14.04 -13.08 2.21
CA LYS A 48 13.04 -13.28 1.17
C LYS A 48 12.48 -11.97 0.66
N VAL A 49 12.50 -11.81 -0.67
CA VAL A 49 11.85 -10.71 -1.37
C VAL A 49 10.45 -11.14 -1.78
N LEU A 50 9.44 -10.38 -1.36
CA LEU A 50 8.06 -10.56 -1.76
C LEU A 50 7.70 -9.54 -2.83
N ARG A 51 7.02 -9.98 -3.88
CA ARG A 51 6.31 -9.10 -4.79
C ARG A 51 4.88 -8.95 -4.27
N VAL A 52 4.44 -7.72 -4.04
CA VAL A 52 3.14 -7.44 -3.44
C VAL A 52 2.35 -6.50 -4.34
N GLN A 53 1.20 -6.99 -4.80
CA GLN A 53 0.21 -6.19 -5.50
C GLN A 53 -0.71 -5.54 -4.48
N TYR A 54 -0.77 -4.21 -4.51
CA TYR A 54 -1.65 -3.40 -3.67
C TYR A 54 -2.80 -2.83 -4.49
N VAL A 55 -3.94 -2.64 -3.81
CA VAL A 55 -5.01 -1.74 -4.23
C VAL A 55 -5.39 -0.88 -3.03
N TRP A 56 -5.23 0.42 -3.17
CA TRP A 56 -5.59 1.41 -2.13
C TRP A 56 -6.80 2.21 -2.57
N VAL A 57 -7.80 2.30 -1.71
CA VAL A 57 -8.98 3.14 -1.91
C VAL A 57 -8.79 4.41 -1.09
N LEU A 58 -8.71 5.54 -1.77
CA LEU A 58 -8.50 6.87 -1.21
C LEU A 58 -9.78 7.69 -1.32
N CYS A 59 -10.13 8.41 -0.27
CA CYS A 59 -11.20 9.41 -0.30
C CYS A 59 -10.64 10.79 0.01
N ARG A 60 -11.14 11.79 -0.73
CA ARG A 60 -10.75 13.18 -0.54
C ARG A 60 -11.62 13.84 0.52
N ASP A 61 -11.02 14.27 1.61
CA ASP A 61 -11.62 15.17 2.59
C ASP A 61 -11.86 16.55 1.95
N GLN A 62 -13.12 16.95 1.85
CA GLN A 62 -13.51 18.23 1.24
C GLN A 62 -13.29 19.43 2.16
N THR A 63 -13.09 19.20 3.46
CA THR A 63 -12.87 20.25 4.44
C THR A 63 -11.40 20.67 4.54
N GLU A 64 -10.48 19.81 4.09
CA GLU A 64 -9.06 20.10 4.04
C GLU A 64 -8.73 21.05 2.87
N LEU A 65 -8.15 22.19 3.21
CA LEU A 65 -7.79 23.25 2.26
C LEU A 65 -6.49 22.92 1.52
N ASP A 66 -5.55 22.23 2.17
CA ASP A 66 -4.34 21.74 1.50
C ASP A 66 -4.65 20.48 0.67
N SER A 67 -4.68 20.64 -0.64
CA SER A 67 -4.95 19.56 -1.58
C SER A 67 -3.99 18.37 -1.46
N ARG A 68 -2.78 18.55 -0.92
CA ARG A 68 -1.81 17.48 -0.70
C ARG A 68 -2.11 16.65 0.55
N ALA A 69 -2.78 17.24 1.54
CA ALA A 69 -3.18 16.58 2.79
C ALA A 69 -4.62 16.04 2.75
N ALA A 70 -5.40 16.41 1.74
CA ALA A 70 -6.81 16.10 1.64
C ALA A 70 -7.13 14.61 1.39
N TRP A 71 -6.17 13.75 1.07
CA TRP A 71 -6.44 12.35 0.72
C TRP A 71 -6.21 11.41 1.90
N ARG A 72 -7.19 10.56 2.20
CA ARG A 72 -7.12 9.54 3.26
C ARG A 72 -7.40 8.15 2.70
N ILE A 73 -6.70 7.14 3.21
CA ILE A 73 -6.98 5.73 2.89
C ILE A 73 -8.27 5.33 3.61
N LEU A 74 -9.24 4.84 2.84
CA LEU A 74 -10.45 4.21 3.36
C LEU A 74 -10.29 2.70 3.51
N ASP A 75 -9.67 2.07 2.51
CA ASP A 75 -9.48 0.63 2.47
C ASP A 75 -8.20 0.28 1.71
N LEU A 76 -7.63 -0.88 2.04
CA LEU A 76 -6.45 -1.40 1.38
C LEU A 76 -6.55 -2.92 1.25
N SER A 77 -6.22 -3.43 0.08
CA SER A 77 -5.98 -4.85 -0.12
C SER A 77 -4.58 -5.09 -0.63
N ALA A 78 -4.03 -6.25 -0.28
CA ALA A 78 -2.68 -6.65 -0.65
C ALA A 78 -2.66 -8.15 -0.94
N GLN A 79 -2.03 -8.54 -2.04
CA GLN A 79 -1.75 -9.92 -2.36
C GLN A 79 -0.25 -10.07 -2.61
N SER A 80 0.39 -11.02 -1.93
CA SER A 80 1.82 -11.26 -2.03
C SER A 80 2.13 -12.58 -2.74
N THR A 81 3.20 -12.58 -3.52
CA THR A 81 3.82 -13.77 -4.08
C THR A 81 5.31 -13.74 -3.76
N GLU A 82 5.86 -14.89 -3.40
CA GLU A 82 7.29 -15.03 -3.20
C GLU A 82 8.00 -14.90 -4.55
N GLN A 83 9.01 -14.03 -4.63
CA GLN A 83 9.81 -13.91 -5.83
C GLN A 83 10.85 -15.04 -5.83
N LEU A 84 10.62 -16.06 -6.67
CA LEU A 84 11.61 -17.09 -6.94
C LEU A 84 12.76 -16.44 -7.73
N VAL A 85 13.94 -16.39 -7.12
CA VAL A 85 15.21 -16.00 -7.77
C VAL A 85 16.01 -17.25 -8.07
#